data_AF-A0A930RST7-F1
#
_entry.id   AF-A0A930RST7-F1
#
_cell.length_a   1.000
_cell.length_b   1.000
_cell.length_c   1.000
_cell.angle_alpha   90.00
_cell.angle_beta   90.00
_cell.angle_gamma   90.00
#
_symmetry.space_group_name_H-M   'P 1'
#
loop_
_entity.id
_entity.type
_entity.pdbx_description
1 polymer ?
#
loop_
_entity_poly.entity_id
_entity_poly.type
_entity_poly.pdbx_seq_one_letter_code
_entity_poly.pdbx_strand_id
1 'polypeptide(L)' 'MQHSPWHEAIKSHLPEGYFHQINDFMNEAYSKGVVYPPRDKVFKALQTTEMDQVKVLILG' A
#
# COMPACT_ATOMS: atom_id res chain seq x y z
N MET A 1 7.26 -0.39 4.53
CA MET A 1 5.85 -0.61 4.91
C MET A 1 5.65 -1.88 5.72
N GLN A 2 6.41 -2.96 5.53
CA GLN A 2 6.40 -4.03 6.53
C GLN A 2 6.73 -3.44 7.91
N HIS A 3 5.98 -3.88 8.93
CA HIS A 3 6.12 -3.46 10.33
C HIS A 3 5.78 -1.99 10.65
N SER A 4 4.90 -1.33 9.88
CA SER A 4 4.32 -0.04 10.29
C SER A 4 2.95 -0.22 10.98
N PRO A 5 2.50 0.73 11.82
CA PRO A 5 1.16 0.72 12.40
C PRO A 5 0.05 0.62 11.33
N TRP A 6 0.26 1.29 10.20
CA TRP A 6 -0.59 1.14 9.02
C TRP A 6 -0.66 -0.31 8.51
N HIS A 7 0.47 -1.00 8.44
CA HIS A 7 0.50 -2.37 7.95
C HIS A 7 -0.26 -3.32 8.88
N GLU A 8 -0.09 -3.17 10.20
CA GLU A 8 -0.80 -3.98 11.20
C GLU A 8 -2.32 -3.75 11.13
N ALA A 9 -2.74 -2.48 11.13
CA ALA A 9 -4.15 -2.10 11.06
C ALA A 9 -4.79 -2.58 9.76
N ILE A 10 -4.12 -2.44 8.61
CA ILE A 10 -4.68 -2.89 7.33
C ILE A 10 -4.73 -4.42 7.28
N LYS A 11 -3.69 -5.11 7.74
CA LYS A 11 -3.62 -6.58 7.72
C LYS A 11 -4.73 -7.23 8.56
N SER A 12 -5.13 -6.63 9.70
CA SER A 12 -6.19 -7.19 10.54
C SER A 12 -7.58 -7.16 9.90
N HIS A 13 -7.79 -6.34 8.88
CA HIS A 13 -9.08 -6.19 8.19
C HIS A 13 -9.14 -6.93 6.85
N LEU A 14 -8.02 -7.50 6.41
CA LEU A 14 -7.92 -8.18 5.14
C LEU A 14 -7.89 -9.71 5.33
N PRO A 15 -8.44 -10.47 4.37
CA PRO A 15 -8.29 -11.92 4.39
C PRO A 15 -6.81 -12.33 4.39
N GLU A 16 -6.55 -13.52 4.94
CA GLU A 16 -5.22 -14.11 4.87
C GLU A 16 -4.73 -14.22 3.42
N GLY A 17 -3.47 -13.88 3.16
CA GLY A 17 -2.88 -13.93 1.82
C GLY A 17 -3.27 -12.79 0.87
N TYR A 18 -4.20 -11.91 1.22
CA TYR A 18 -4.65 -10.83 0.33
C TYR A 18 -3.53 -9.87 -0.09
N PHE A 19 -2.62 -9.53 0.82
CA PHE A 19 -1.44 -8.70 0.51
C PHE A 19 -0.49 -9.36 -0.51
N HIS A 20 -0.40 -10.70 -0.52
CA HIS A 20 0.39 -11.40 -1.53
C HIS A 20 -0.26 -11.25 -2.91
N GLN A 21 -1.57 -11.44 -3.00
CA GLN A 21 -2.32 -11.28 -4.25
C GLN A 21 -2.16 -9.86 -4.85
N ILE A 22 -2.20 -8.82 -4.01
CA ILE A 22 -1.93 -7.43 -4.46
C ILE A 22 -0.51 -7.31 -5.03
N ASN A 23 0.49 -7.88 -4.36
CA ASN A 23 1.89 -7.80 -4.83
C ASN A 23 2.09 -8.52 -6.16
N ASP A 24 1.47 -9.68 -6.33
CA ASP A 24 1.51 -10.47 -7.57
C ASP A 24 0.82 -9.73 -8.71
N PHE A 25 -0.37 -9.18 -8.47
CA PHE A 25 -1.07 -8.33 -9.44
C PHE A 25 -0.22 -7.13 -9.86
N MET A 26 0.39 -6.41 -8.91
CA MET A 26 1.28 -5.29 -9.24
C MET A 26 2.49 -5.77 -10.05
N ASN A 27 3.14 -6.89 -9.66
CA ASN A 27 4.27 -7.45 -10.42
C ASN A 27 3.90 -7.70 -11.88
N GLU A 28 2.74 -8.29 -12.12
CA GLU A 28 2.23 -8.53 -13.46
C GLU A 28 1.89 -7.23 -14.21
N ALA A 29 1.25 -6.26 -13.55
CA ALA A 29 0.89 -5.00 -14.18
C ALA A 29 2.12 -4.20 -14.63
N TYR A 30 3.12 -4.05 -13.75
CA TYR A 30 4.36 -3.33 -14.05
C TYR A 30 5.25 -4.08 -15.07
N SER A 31 5.10 -5.39 -15.23
CA SER A 31 5.87 -6.14 -16.25
C SER A 31 5.27 -6.02 -17.65
N LYS A 32 3.98 -5.72 -17.76
CA LYS A 32 3.24 -5.62 -19.04
C LYS A 32 3.28 -4.24 -19.70
N GLY A 33 3.73 -3.21 -18.99
CA GLY A 33 3.79 -1.87 -19.54
C GLY A 33 4.07 -0.80 -18.50
N VAL A 34 4.00 0.46 -18.93
CA VAL A 34 4.21 1.61 -18.05
C VAL A 34 2.96 1.80 -17.20
N VAL A 35 3.12 1.62 -15.89
CA VAL A 35 2.11 1.91 -14.87
C VAL A 35 2.60 3.06 -14.00
N TYR A 36 1.69 3.96 -13.65
CA TYR A 36 1.97 5.07 -12.74
C TYR A 36 1.20 4.91 -11.43
N PRO A 37 1.77 5.37 -10.30
CA PRO A 37 3.12 5.96 -10.15
C PRO A 37 4.22 4.88 -10.26
N PRO A 38 5.52 5.23 -10.16
CA PRO A 38 6.56 4.21 -9.92
C PRO A 38 6.20 3.29 -8.75
N ARG A 39 6.52 2.00 -8.86
CA ARG A 39 6.09 0.96 -7.90
C ARG A 39 6.41 1.28 -6.45
N ASP A 40 7.59 1.83 -6.19
CA ASP A 40 8.05 2.25 -4.86
C ASP A 40 7.22 3.40 -4.26
N LYS A 41 6.47 4.13 -5.08
CA LYS A 41 5.62 5.26 -4.68
C LYS A 41 4.15 4.91 -4.49
N VAL A 42 3.71 3.69 -4.80
CA VAL A 42 2.29 3.27 -4.69
C VAL A 42 1.71 3.54 -3.31
N PHE A 43 2.50 3.32 -2.25
CA PHE A 43 2.05 3.49 -0.88
C PHE A 43 2.68 4.70 -0.17
N LYS A 44 3.13 5.69 -0.95
CA LYS A 44 3.90 6.82 -0.43
C LYS A 44 3.16 7.57 0.67
N ALA A 45 1.85 7.79 0.52
CA ALA A 45 1.03 8.49 1.50
C ALA A 45 1.07 7.84 2.90
N LEU A 46 0.95 6.50 2.95
CA LEU A 46 1.00 5.73 4.21
C LEU A 46 2.41 5.66 4.80
N GLN A 47 3.46 5.85 3.98
CA GLN A 47 4.85 5.89 4.43
C GLN A 47 5.27 7.29 4.92
N THR A 48 4.62 8.35 4.44
CA THR A 48 4.95 9.73 4.80
C THR A 48 4.16 10.25 6.00
N THR A 49 3.00 9.65 6.26
CA THR A 49 2.12 10.04 7.36
C THR A 49 1.87 8.82 8.22
N GLU A 50 2.58 8.69 9.33
CA GLU A 50 2.32 7.64 10.32
C GLU A 50 0.88 7.73 10.84
N MET A 51 0.31 6.58 11.21
CA MET A 51 -1.12 6.43 11.48
C MET A 51 -1.61 7.34 12.62
N ASP A 52 -0.80 7.52 13.66
CA ASP A 52 -1.07 8.37 14.82
C ASP A 52 -0.90 9.88 14.53
N GLN A 53 -0.24 10.22 13.42
CA GLN A 53 -0.04 11.60 12.98
C GLN A 53 -1.11 12.08 11.99
N VAL A 54 -2.04 11.21 11.60
CA VAL A 54 -3.14 11.55 10.70
C VAL A 54 -4.08 12.53 11.40
N LYS A 55 -4.27 13.71 10.79
CA LYS A 55 -5.24 14.73 11.25
C LYS A 55 -6.35 14.99 10.25
N VAL A 56 -6.02 14.84 8.97
CA VAL A 56 -6.93 15.09 7.83
C VAL A 56 -6.68 13.98 6.82
N LEU A 57 -7.76 13.43 6.26
CA LEU A 57 -7.73 12.49 5.15
C LEU A 57 -8.33 13.16 3.92
N ILE A 58 -7.54 13.28 2.85
CA ILE A 58 -8.01 13.75 1.55
C ILE A 58 -8.02 12.54 0.62
N LEU A 59 -9.19 12.20 0.09
CA LEU A 59 -9.39 11.12 -0.87
C LEU A 59 -9.59 11.75 -2.26
N GLY A 60 -8.76 11.32 -3.20
CA GLY A 60 -8.81 11.76 -4.61
C GLY A 60 -9.39 10.70 -5.53
#